data_AF-A0A9Q3J9C5-F1
#
_entry.id   AF-A0A9Q3J9C5-F1
#
_cell.length_a   1.000
_cell.length_b   1.000
_cell.length_c   1.000
_cell.angle_alpha   90.00
_cell.angle_beta   90.00
_cell.angle_gamma   90.00
#
_symmetry.space_group_name_H-M   'P 1'
#
loop_
_entity.id
_entity.type
_entity.pdbx_description
1 polymer ?
#
loop_
_entity_poly.entity_id
_entity_poly.type
_entity_poly.pdbx_seq_one_letter_code
_entity_poly.pdbx_strand_id
1 'polypeptide(L)' 'MMKIQEPRRPWEAVHMDWVTGLPPGGDRSYNACLVIVDRFSKTPIFLPCNKDDTAMHTALMIWNR' A
#
# COMPACT_ATOMS: atom_id res chain seq x y z
N MET A 1 -18.35 15.79 12.06
CA MET A 1 -17.49 14.59 11.87
C MET A 1 -18.10 13.74 10.77
N MET A 2 -17.35 13.38 9.72
CA MET A 2 -17.85 12.54 8.63
C MET A 2 -17.87 11.08 9.09
N LYS A 3 -19.05 10.44 9.09
CA LYS A 3 -19.19 9.03 9.45
C LYS A 3 -18.77 8.17 8.27
N ILE A 4 -17.65 7.46 8.39
CA ILE A 4 -17.19 6.53 7.37
C ILE A 4 -17.91 5.20 7.58
N GLN A 5 -18.56 4.69 6.54
CA GLN A 5 -19.20 3.37 6.60
C GLN A 5 -18.14 2.27 6.73
N GLU A 6 -18.44 1.28 7.58
CA GLU A 6 -17.61 0.08 7.68
C GLU A 6 -17.88 -0.84 6.48
N PRO A 7 -16.82 -1.44 5.91
CA PRO A 7 -16.97 -2.43 4.85
C PRO A 7 -17.71 -3.66 5.38
N ARG A 8 -18.46 -4.32 4.52
CA ARG A 8 -19.25 -5.53 4.84
C ARG A 8 -18.58 -6.81 4.38
N ARG A 9 -17.59 -6.70 3.50
CA ARG A 9 -16.85 -7.82 2.90
C ARG A 9 -15.36 -7.48 2.77
N PRO A 10 -14.48 -8.49 2.74
CA PRO A 10 -13.05 -8.28 2.50
C PRO A 10 -12.80 -7.46 1.22
N TRP A 11 -11.82 -6.56 1.29
CA TRP A 11 -11.32 -5.73 0.18
C TRP A 11 -12.30 -4.69 -0.39
N GLU A 12 -13.46 -4.47 0.23
CA GLU A 12 -14.42 -3.44 -0.19
C GLU A 12 -13.92 -2.01 0.07
N ALA A 13 -13.09 -1.84 1.10
CA ALA A 13 -12.41 -0.59 1.39
C ALA A 13 -11.01 -0.88 1.92
N VAL A 14 -10.02 -0.17 1.40
CA VAL A 14 -8.62 -0.28 1.83
C VAL A 14 -8.11 1.04 2.39
N HIS A 15 -7.22 0.96 3.35
CA HIS A 15 -6.32 2.06 3.70
C HIS A 15 -4.98 1.84 3.01
N MET A 16 -4.38 2.92 2.51
CA MET A 16 -3.10 2.88 1.82
C MET A 16 -2.20 3.97 2.38
N ASP A 17 -0.94 3.63 2.64
CA ASP A 17 0.06 4.59 3.09
C ASP A 17 1.47 4.15 2.67
N TRP A 18 2.38 5.13 2.55
CA TRP A 18 3.77 4.88 2.20
C TRP A 18 4.67 5.05 3.42
N VAL A 19 5.38 3.98 3.77
CA VAL A 19 6.52 4.05 4.69
C VAL A 19 7.76 4.34 3.87
N THR A 20 8.30 5.56 3.99
CA THR A 20 9.49 6.00 3.25
C THR A 20 10.70 6.18 4.16
N GLY A 21 11.88 6.41 3.59
CA GLY A 21 13.12 6.65 4.36
C GLY A 21 13.72 5.37 4.96
N LEU A 22 13.35 4.21 4.42
CA LEU A 22 13.94 2.94 4.83
C LEU A 22 15.36 2.80 4.24
N PRO A 23 16.28 2.14 4.95
CA PRO A 23 17.55 1.74 4.35
C PRO A 23 17.31 0.91 3.07
N PRO A 24 18.07 1.14 1.98
CA PRO A 24 17.94 0.36 0.76
C PRO A 24 18.11 -1.14 1.02
N GLY A 25 17.19 -1.97 0.51
CA GLY A 25 17.18 -3.40 0.77
C GLY A 25 16.81 -4.27 -0.44
N GLY A 26 17.31 -5.51 -0.42
CA GLY A 26 17.09 -6.52 -1.46
C GLY A 26 17.78 -6.20 -2.80
N ASP A 27 17.59 -7.08 -3.79
CA ASP A 27 18.27 -6.98 -5.09
C ASP A 27 17.94 -5.70 -5.87
N ARG A 28 16.79 -5.08 -5.57
CA ARG A 28 16.30 -3.85 -6.22
C ARG A 28 16.54 -2.59 -5.40
N SER A 29 17.21 -2.69 -4.26
CA SER A 29 17.54 -1.54 -3.39
C SER A 29 16.33 -0.67 -3.03
N TYR A 30 15.18 -1.30 -2.78
CA TYR A 30 13.96 -0.60 -2.40
C TYR A 30 14.17 0.16 -1.09
N ASN A 31 13.68 1.40 -1.04
CA ASN A 31 13.86 2.32 0.09
C ASN A 31 12.52 2.84 0.66
N ALA A 32 11.41 2.27 0.20
CA ALA A 32 10.08 2.53 0.69
C ALA A 32 9.21 1.26 0.64
N CYS A 33 8.07 1.31 1.32
CA CYS A 33 7.07 0.25 1.32
C CYS A 33 5.67 0.86 1.25
N LEU A 34 4.89 0.47 0.24
CA LEU A 34 3.47 0.75 0.18
C LEU A 34 2.72 -0.29 1.00
N VAL A 35 2.00 0.18 2.02
CA VAL A 35 1.19 -0.65 2.91
C VAL A 35 -0.27 -0.52 2.48
N ILE A 36 -0.91 -1.63 2.15
CA ILE A 36 -2.33 -1.70 1.79
C ILE A 36 -3.03 -2.54 2.83
N VAL A 37 -4.00 -1.97 3.54
CA VAL A 37 -4.72 -2.65 4.63
C VAL A 37 -6.17 -2.81 4.25
N ASP A 38 -6.65 -4.05 4.19
CA ASP A 38 -8.08 -4.31 4.10
C ASP A 38 -8.77 -3.83 5.39
N ARG A 39 -9.71 -2.90 5.27
CA ARG A 39 -10.38 -2.33 6.44
C ARG A 39 -11.31 -3.31 7.15
N PHE A 40 -11.79 -4.34 6.44
CA PHE A 40 -12.65 -5.38 7.00
C PHE A 40 -11.84 -6.34 7.87
N SER A 41 -10.87 -7.04 7.29
CA SER A 41 -10.07 -8.05 7.98
C SER A 41 -8.91 -7.49 8.81
N LYS A 42 -8.53 -6.22 8.62
CA LYS A 42 -7.30 -5.59 9.16
C LYS A 42 -6.01 -6.24 8.64
N THR A 43 -6.09 -6.99 7.54
CA THR A 43 -4.94 -7.69 6.97
C THR A 43 -4.12 -6.74 6.10
N PRO A 44 -2.80 -6.60 6.34
CA PRO A 44 -1.92 -5.80 5.51
C PRO A 44 -1.31 -6.60 4.35
N ILE A 45 -1.09 -5.92 3.22
CA ILE A 45 -0.19 -6.32 2.14
C ILE A 45 0.94 -5.28 2.09
N PHE A 46 2.18 -5.76 2.11
CA PHE A 46 3.38 -4.94 2.00
C PHE A 46 3.95 -5.06 0.59
N LEU A 47 4.05 -3.93 -0.09
CA LEU A 47 4.64 -3.84 -1.44
C LEU A 47 5.93 -3.02 -1.35
N PRO A 48 7.11 -3.65 -1.53
CA PRO A 48 8.36 -2.90 -1.55
C PRO A 48 8.40 -2.02 -2.81
N CYS A 49 8.78 -0.76 -2.62
CA CYS A 49 8.80 0.24 -3.68
C CYS A 49 9.92 1.27 -3.44
N ASN A 50 10.03 2.25 -4.32
CA ASN A 50 10.93 3.38 -4.16
C ASN A 50 10.14 4.62 -3.72
N LYS A 51 10.75 5.44 -2.87
CA LYS A 51 10.17 6.72 -2.42
C LYS A 51 9.86 7.66 -3.59
N ASP A 52 10.59 7.51 -4.70
CA ASP A 52 10.49 8.35 -5.89
C ASP A 52 9.57 7.72 -6.96
N ASP A 53 8.84 6.65 -6.62
CA ASP A 53 7.88 6.03 -7.54
C ASP A 53 6.74 6.97 -7.87
N THR A 54 6.43 7.06 -9.17
CA THR A 54 5.37 7.92 -9.67
C THR A 54 3.99 7.35 -9.36
N ALA A 55 2.95 8.17 -9.51
CA ALA A 55 1.56 7.70 -9.44
C ALA A 55 1.28 6.57 -10.45
N MET A 56 1.89 6.63 -11.64
CA MET A 56 1.78 5.58 -12.65
C MET A 56 2.45 4.27 -12.21
N HIS A 57 3.65 4.34 -11.63
CA HIS A 57 4.32 3.16 -11.07
C HIS A 57 3.47 2.52 -9.97
N THR A 58 2.94 3.34 -9.06
CA THR A 58 2.02 2.88 -8.00
C THR A 58 0.80 2.17 -8.57
N ALA A 59 0.13 2.77 -9.55
CA ALA A 59 -1.04 2.17 -10.19
C ALA A 59 -0.70 0.81 -10.82
N LEU A 60 0.44 0.71 -11.52
CA LEU A 60 0.90 -0.54 -12.13
C LEU A 60 1.27 -1.62 -11.08
N MET A 61 1.83 -1.22 -9.93
CA MET A 61 2.15 -2.15 -8.84
C MET A 61 0.90 -2.82 -8.26
N ILE A 62 -0.20 -2.08 -8.16
CA ILE A 62 -1.46 -2.58 -7.57
C ILE A 62 -2.28 -3.33 -8.61
N TRP A 63 -2.32 -2.84 -9.85
CA TRP A 63 -3.17 -3.39 -10.90
C TRP A 63 -2.70 -4.76 -11.42
N ASN A 64 -1.39 -4.99 -11.51
CA ASN A 64 -0.81 -6.21 -12.07
C ASN A 64 -0.60 -7.32 -11.04
N ARG A 65 -1.34 -7.29 -9.92
CA ARG A 65 -1.24 -8.25 -8.82
C ARG A 65 -2.49 -9.13 -8.72
#